data_AF-A0A4S8HQB8-F1
#
_entry.id   AF-A0A4S8HQB8-F1
#
_cell.length_a   1.000
_cell.length_b   1.000
_cell.length_c   1.000
_cell.angle_alpha   90.00
_cell.angle_beta   90.00
_cell.angle_gamma   90.00
#
_symmetry.space_group_name_H-M   'P 1'
#
loop_
_entity.id
_entity.type
_entity.pdbx_description
1 polymer ?
#
loop_
_entity_poly.entity_id
_entity_poly.type
_entity_poly.pdbx_seq_one_letter_code
_entity_poly.pdbx_strand_id
1 'polypeptide(L)' 'MSELINQIVERTGIPAEQAQQVLGIVAGFVKQKFPQFGGQIDSILGASGEGSDNASGGNLLGDLGSKLGF' A
#
# COMPACT_ATOMS: atom_id res chain seq x y z
N MET A 1 -4.55 -8.92 2.60
CA MET A 1 -3.44 -8.79 3.56
C MET A 1 -3.42 -9.91 4.59
N SER A 2 -4.53 -10.18 5.26
CA SER A 2 -4.59 -11.10 6.41
C SER A 2 -4.17 -12.54 6.08
N GLU A 3 -4.39 -12.99 4.85
CA GLU A 3 -3.95 -14.31 4.38
C GLU A 3 -2.42 -14.37 4.13
N LEU A 4 -1.84 -13.32 3.55
CA LEU A 4 -0.38 -13.19 3.38
C LEU A 4 0.33 -13.08 4.74
N ILE A 5 -0.24 -12.29 5.65
CA ILE A 5 0.26 -12.13 7.01
C ILE A 5 0.19 -13.46 7.76
N ASN A 6 -0.93 -14.20 7.69
CA ASN A 6 -1.04 -15.53 8.28
C ASN A 6 -0.03 -16.51 7.68
N GLN A 7 0.15 -16.52 6.35
CA GLN A 7 1.16 -17.37 5.72
C GLN A 7 2.58 -17.03 6.19
N ILE A 8 2.90 -15.75 6.37
CA ILE A 8 4.20 -15.33 6.88
C ILE A 8 4.35 -15.79 8.33
N VAL A 9 3.38 -15.50 9.19
CA VAL A 9 3.38 -15.91 10.61
C VAL A 9 3.50 -17.44 10.74
N GLU A 10 2.73 -18.22 9.99
CA GLU A 10 2.80 -19.69 10.00
C GLU A 10 4.13 -20.24 9.49
N ARG A 11 4.70 -19.64 8.44
CA ARG A 11 5.93 -20.15 7.80
C ARG A 11 7.21 -19.71 8.51
N THR A 12 7.17 -18.57 9.19
CA THR A 12 8.36 -17.94 9.77
C THR A 12 8.30 -17.85 11.30
N GLY A 13 7.14 -18.05 11.92
CA GLY A 13 6.94 -17.95 13.37
C GLY A 13 7.00 -16.52 13.92
N ILE A 14 7.04 -15.53 13.04
CA ILE A 14 7.21 -14.12 13.39
C ILE A 14 5.85 -13.52 13.80
N PRO A 15 5.76 -12.65 14.82
CA PRO A 15 4.51 -11.98 15.19
C PRO A 15 3.93 -11.17 14.02
N ALA A 16 2.58 -11.10 13.96
CA ALA A 16 1.84 -10.45 12.87
C ALA A 16 2.27 -9.00 12.60
N GLU A 17 2.67 -8.28 13.65
CA GLU A 17 3.16 -6.90 13.56
C GLU A 17 4.48 -6.80 12.77
N GLN A 18 5.42 -7.71 13.02
CA GLN A 18 6.65 -7.82 12.24
C GLN A 18 6.39 -8.34 10.82
N ALA A 19 5.43 -9.25 10.62
CA ALA A 19 5.02 -9.70 9.29
C ALA A 19 4.48 -8.53 8.44
N GLN A 20 3.73 -7.62 9.05
CA GLN A 20 3.24 -6.39 8.41
C GLN A 20 4.39 -5.46 8.02
N GLN A 21 5.39 -5.35 8.88
CA GLN A 21 6.59 -4.55 8.65
C GLN A 21 7.45 -5.12 7.50
N VAL A 22 7.64 -6.43 7.45
CA VAL A 22 8.33 -7.14 6.36
C VAL A 22 7.57 -6.96 5.05
N LEU A 23 6.24 -7.07 5.07
CA LEU A 23 5.41 -6.87 3.89
C LEU A 23 5.54 -5.44 3.33
N GLY A 24 5.66 -4.43 4.20
CA GLY A 24 5.95 -3.05 3.80
C GLY A 24 7.31 -2.88 3.12
N ILE A 25 8.36 -3.51 3.66
CA ILE A 25 9.72 -3.48 3.07
C ILE A 25 9.73 -4.18 1.71
N VAL A 26 9.12 -5.36 1.61
CA VAL A 26 9.03 -6.13 0.35
C VAL A 26 8.18 -5.39 -0.67
N ALA A 27 7.04 -4.81 -0.28
CA ALA A 27 6.21 -4.03 -1.18
C ALA A 27 6.93 -2.79 -1.70
N GLY A 28 7.70 -2.10 -0.86
CA GLY A 28 8.58 -1.00 -1.28
C GLY A 28 9.64 -1.45 -2.29
N PHE A 29 10.29 -2.58 -2.04
CA PHE A 29 11.28 -3.15 -2.96
C PHE A 29 10.67 -3.58 -4.30
N VAL A 30 9.50 -4.23 -4.28
CA VAL A 30 8.79 -4.65 -5.50
C VAL A 30 8.31 -3.44 -6.29
N LYS A 31 7.83 -2.37 -5.63
CA LYS A 31 7.43 -1.12 -6.28
C LYS A 31 8.62 -0.43 -6.95
N GLN A 32 9.81 -0.48 -6.34
CA GLN A 32 11.04 0.05 -6.92
C GLN A 32 11.54 -0.77 -8.13
N LYS A 33 11.38 -2.10 -8.09
CA LYS A 33 11.79 -2.99 -9.18
C LYS A 33 10.79 -3.05 -10.33
N PHE A 34 9.51 -2.91 -10.02
CA PHE A 34 8.41 -3.04 -10.97
C PHE A 34 7.42 -1.87 -10.83
N PRO A 35 7.82 -0.65 -11.22
CA PRO A 35 6.98 0.54 -11.06
C PRO A 35 5.68 0.46 -11.87
N GLN A 36 5.67 -0.32 -12.97
CA GLN A 36 4.50 -0.64 -13.78
C GLN A 36 3.37 -1.36 -13.00
N PHE A 37 3.68 -2.07 -11.91
CA PHE A 37 2.68 -2.65 -11.01
C PHE A 37 2.47 -1.81 -9.74
N GLY A 38 3.14 -0.66 -9.64
CA GLY A 38 3.17 0.17 -8.44
C GLY A 38 1.81 0.62 -7.96
N GLY A 39 0.87 0.96 -8.85
CA GLY A 39 -0.50 1.35 -8.47
C GLY A 39 -1.35 0.21 -7.90
N GLN A 40 -1.15 -1.03 -8.37
CA GLN A 40 -1.83 -2.21 -7.84
C GLN A 40 -1.26 -2.61 -6.48
N ILE A 41 0.06 -2.54 -6.34
CA ILE A 41 0.76 -2.76 -5.07
C ILE A 41 0.32 -1.71 -4.04
N ASP A 42 0.21 -0.43 -4.45
CA ASP A 42 -0.25 0.66 -3.60
C ASP A 42 -1.72 0.49 -3.17
N SER A 43 -2.57 0.00 -4.07
CA SER A 43 -3.98 -0.29 -3.74
C SER A 43 -4.10 -1.43 -2.71
N ILE A 44 -3.23 -2.44 -2.81
CA ILE A 44 -3.19 -3.57 -1.87
C ILE A 44 -2.57 -3.13 -0.52
N LEU A 45 -1.49 -2.34 -0.56
CA LEU A 45 -0.76 -1.86 0.64
C LEU A 45 -1.51 -0.74 1.38
N GLY A 46 -2.13 0.17 0.64
CA GLY A 46 -2.94 1.28 1.14
C GLY A 46 -4.28 0.83 1.74
N ALA A 47 -4.82 -0.33 1.33
CA ALA A 47 -6.01 -0.90 1.95
C ALA A 47 -5.78 -1.44 3.39
N SER A 48 -4.53 -1.48 3.88
CA SER A 48 -4.20 -1.90 5.26
C SER A 48 -3.76 -0.75 6.17
N GLY A 49 -3.77 0.49 5.67
CA GLY A 49 -3.43 1.68 6.45
C GLY A 49 -4.61 2.65 6.49
N GLU A 50 -5.55 2.45 7.41
CA GLU A 50 -6.42 3.53 7.84
C GLU A 50 -5.53 4.67 8.38
N GLY A 51 -5.53 5.83 7.72
CA GLY A 51 -4.85 7.03 8.22
C GLY A 51 -3.37 7.15 7.85
N SER A 52 -3.07 7.37 6.57
CA SER A 52 -1.91 8.20 6.21
C SER A 52 -2.26 9.06 5.01
N ASP A 53 -2.76 10.24 5.35
CA ASP A 53 -2.62 11.47 4.59
C ASP A 53 -1.21 11.51 3.97
N ASN A 54 -1.07 11.14 2.70
CA ASN A 54 -0.16 11.75 1.71
C ASN A 54 -0.26 11.04 0.34
N ALA A 55 -0.91 11.76 -0.59
CA ALA A 55 -0.48 11.93 -1.99
C ALA A 55 -0.44 10.69 -2.91
N SER A 56 -1.60 10.28 -3.43
CA SER A 56 -1.87 10.13 -4.89
C SER A 56 -3.22 9.45 -5.15
N GLY A 57 -4.31 10.09 -4.74
CA GLY A 57 -5.65 9.55 -5.03
C GLY A 57 -6.82 10.49 -4.75
N GLY A 58 -6.67 11.46 -3.84
CA GLY A 58 -7.73 12.41 -3.48
C GLY A 58 -7.64 13.79 -4.16
N ASN A 59 -6.47 14.18 -4.65
CA ASN A 59 -6.26 15.57 -5.08
C ASN A 59 -6.43 15.78 -6.58
N LEU A 60 -6.41 14.73 -7.41
CA LEU A 60 -6.57 14.90 -8.85
C LEU A 60 -8.00 15.28 -9.22
N LEU A 61 -9.02 14.67 -8.60
CA LEU A 61 -10.41 14.99 -8.91
C LEU A 61 -10.85 16.33 -8.29
N GLY A 62 -10.33 16.69 -7.12
CA GLY A 62 -10.57 17.98 -6.48
C GLY A 62 -9.82 19.15 -7.14
N ASP A 63 -8.57 18.96 -7.54
CA ASP A 63 -7.79 19.97 -8.29
C ASP A 63 -8.33 20.16 -9.71
N LEU A 64 -8.82 19.09 -10.35
CA LEU A 64 -9.46 19.19 -11.66
C LEU A 64 -10.84 19.86 -11.57
N GLY A 65 -11.63 19.59 -10.53
CA GLY A 65 -12.87 20.33 -10.25
C GLY A 65 -12.62 21.82 -10.03
N SER A 66 -11.62 22.14 -9.22
CA SER A 66 -11.23 23.53 -8.90
C SER A 66 -10.68 24.30 -10.11
N LYS A 67 -9.96 23.62 -11.02
CA LYS A 67 -9.43 24.21 -12.28
C LYS A 67 -10.47 24.34 -13.39
N LEU A 68 -11.52 23.52 -13.36
CA LEU A 68 -12.63 23.58 -14.31
C LEU A 68 -13.80 24.42 -13.80
N GLY A 69 -13.76 24.87 -12.54
CA GLY A 69 -14.75 25.77 -11.96
C GLY A 69 -16.07 25.08 -11.60
N PHE A 70 -16.02 23.80 -11.25
CA PHE A 70 -17.15 23.03 -10.72
C PHE A 70 -17.01 22.81 -9.21
#